data_AF-C9RGL1-F1
#
_entry.id   AF-C9RGL1-F1
#
_cell.length_a   1.000
_cell.length_b   1.000
_cell.length_c   1.000
_cell.angle_alpha   90.00
_cell.angle_beta   90.00
_cell.angle_gamma   90.00
#
_symmetry.space_group_name_H-M   'P 1'
#
loop_
_entity.id
_entity.type
_entity.pdbx_description
1 polymer ?
#
loop_
_entity_poly.entity_id
_entity_poly.type
_entity_poly.pdbx_seq_one_letter_code
_entity_poly.pdbx_strand_id
1 'polypeptide(L)'
;MLSEPVKEIMTREVVTVSPDTPVSKALGIMEENGFHHLIVVDKKDGKEEYYLISMRDLLLASSTDEEVRSLMYKAHCIHEDTPVLDAVCEMLDSGQRAAPIVNNVGKMVGIITDYDIMARVARSKIMKDTKVTKIMTRNVITINENDSIGKARALMRDNNIGRLVVVDDEGNPVGMVTEVDILKKVFKPKRKMTAGDFKGEKVPRMGQPVKLIMNTPLITIDADASAADAARVMQEYDIRGVPVVKGKSLKGIVTRLDIIKYIAELKKGAMIEIELHGTLDPEFKDLAERIIATEVKKMVKHAGRIHWIKITIKKDRDKGGVPYYRITTYVKTPNKLYVGEGRPKASLPNKLEAEGEDIAYVSEHERWEFIDVLKESLDSVLRQLEADFDKYHPKHSGKLIKGQIPEEFNPEEFKKEE
;
A
#
# COMPACT_ATOMS: atom_id res chain seq x y z
N MET A 1 1.24 3.13 11.42
CA MET A 1 1.83 3.50 10.11
C MET A 1 0.66 3.58 9.16
N LEU A 2 0.31 4.74 8.57
CA LEU A 2 -0.88 4.87 7.70
C LEU A 2 -2.06 4.01 8.21
N SER A 3 -2.26 4.06 9.53
CA SER A 3 -3.15 3.18 10.29
C SER A 3 -4.47 3.88 10.57
N GLU A 4 -4.56 5.17 10.27
CA GLU A 4 -5.84 5.84 10.18
C GLU A 4 -6.75 5.17 9.14
N PRO A 5 -8.06 5.14 9.37
CA PRO A 5 -9.01 4.62 8.40
C PRO A 5 -9.13 5.56 7.19
N VAL A 6 -9.46 5.01 6.01
CA VAL A 6 -9.57 5.77 4.75
C VAL A 6 -10.58 6.92 4.83
N LYS A 7 -11.63 6.83 5.67
CA LYS A 7 -12.61 7.92 5.88
C LYS A 7 -12.01 9.24 6.39
N GLU A 8 -10.81 9.19 6.97
CA GLU A 8 -10.08 10.38 7.43
C GLU A 8 -9.31 11.08 6.30
N ILE A 9 -9.10 10.39 5.18
CA ILE A 9 -8.22 10.88 4.10
C ILE A 9 -8.96 10.98 2.76
N MET A 10 -10.08 10.29 2.60
CA MET A 10 -10.87 10.27 1.38
C MET A 10 -11.40 11.67 1.02
N THR A 11 -11.57 11.88 -0.28
CA THR A 11 -12.35 13.01 -0.80
C THR A 11 -13.84 12.70 -0.65
N ARG A 12 -14.57 13.56 0.07
CA ARG A 12 -16.00 13.38 0.39
C ARG A 12 -16.95 13.91 -0.68
N GLU A 13 -16.60 15.04 -1.28
CA GLU A 13 -17.39 15.67 -2.34
C GLU A 13 -17.05 14.99 -3.67
N VAL A 14 -17.74 13.88 -3.94
CA VAL A 14 -17.51 13.08 -5.14
C VAL A 14 -18.38 13.58 -6.28
N VAL A 15 -17.74 14.09 -7.32
CA VAL A 15 -18.41 14.31 -8.61
C VAL A 15 -18.63 12.96 -9.29
N THR A 16 -19.86 12.68 -9.70
CA THR A 16 -20.24 11.42 -10.35
C THR A 16 -21.02 11.66 -11.64
N VAL A 17 -21.09 10.64 -12.48
CA VAL A 17 -21.89 10.65 -13.73
C VAL A 17 -22.70 9.36 -13.87
N SER A 18 -23.69 9.35 -14.76
CA SER A 18 -24.43 8.14 -15.14
C SER A 18 -23.72 7.42 -16.31
N PRO A 19 -24.00 6.11 -16.53
CA PRO A 19 -23.43 5.36 -17.65
C PRO A 19 -23.69 5.99 -19.03
N ASP A 20 -24.83 6.67 -19.19
CA ASP A 20 -25.25 7.28 -20.46
C ASP A 20 -24.60 8.67 -20.69
N THR A 21 -23.67 9.07 -19.81
CA THR A 21 -22.95 10.33 -19.96
C THR A 21 -22.00 10.27 -21.15
N PRO A 22 -22.01 11.24 -22.09
CA PRO A 22 -21.07 11.27 -23.20
C PRO A 22 -19.62 11.44 -22.74
N VAL A 23 -18.68 10.82 -23.46
CA VAL A 23 -17.23 10.93 -23.25
C VAL A 23 -16.76 12.38 -23.22
N SER A 24 -17.26 13.23 -24.12
CA SER A 24 -16.95 14.68 -24.14
C SER A 24 -17.30 15.38 -22.83
N LYS A 25 -18.46 15.08 -22.25
CA LYS A 25 -18.91 15.65 -20.98
C LYS A 25 -18.10 15.10 -19.81
N ALA A 26 -17.83 13.80 -19.78
CA ALA A 26 -16.98 13.19 -18.75
C ALA A 26 -15.56 13.79 -18.76
N LEU A 27 -14.98 13.98 -19.95
CA LEU A 27 -13.68 14.65 -20.12
C LEU A 27 -13.73 16.10 -19.62
N GLY A 28 -14.77 16.86 -19.96
CA GLY A 28 -14.96 18.22 -19.49
C GLY A 28 -15.00 18.30 -17.96
N ILE A 29 -15.77 17.43 -17.32
CA ILE A 29 -15.86 17.34 -15.86
C ILE A 29 -14.49 17.04 -15.24
N MET A 30 -13.76 16.04 -15.75
CA MET A 30 -12.42 15.70 -15.28
C MET A 30 -11.44 16.88 -15.41
N GLU A 31 -11.47 17.60 -16.54
CA GLU A 31 -10.60 18.75 -16.77
C GLU A 31 -10.92 19.95 -15.87
N GLU A 32 -12.19 20.30 -15.74
CA GLU A 32 -12.66 21.45 -14.94
C GLU A 32 -12.34 21.27 -13.46
N ASN A 33 -12.40 20.03 -12.96
CA ASN A 33 -12.17 19.72 -11.55
C ASN A 33 -10.74 19.22 -11.26
N GLY A 34 -9.89 19.08 -12.27
CA GLY A 34 -8.48 18.69 -12.07
C GLY A 34 -8.27 17.26 -11.59
N PHE A 35 -9.21 16.35 -11.82
CA PHE A 35 -9.05 14.93 -11.49
C PHE A 35 -9.07 14.05 -12.73
N HIS A 36 -8.66 12.79 -12.59
CA HIS A 36 -8.45 11.89 -13.73
C HIS A 36 -9.20 10.56 -13.62
N HIS A 37 -9.93 10.36 -12.54
CA HIS A 37 -10.82 9.24 -12.33
C HIS A 37 -12.18 9.81 -11.99
N LEU A 38 -13.22 9.22 -12.56
CA LEU A 38 -14.59 9.62 -12.35
C LEU A 38 -15.39 8.38 -11.99
N ILE A 39 -16.21 8.51 -10.94
CA ILE A 39 -17.10 7.44 -10.53
C ILE A 39 -18.37 7.53 -11.38
N VAL A 40 -18.71 6.41 -11.99
CA VAL A 40 -19.96 6.22 -12.74
C VAL A 40 -20.92 5.44 -11.85
N VAL A 41 -22.10 6.00 -11.59
CA VAL A 41 -23.13 5.41 -10.73
C VAL A 41 -24.27 4.89 -11.62
N ASP A 42 -24.41 3.58 -11.70
CA ASP A 42 -25.54 2.93 -12.38
C ASP A 42 -26.61 2.56 -11.34
N LYS A 43 -27.86 2.99 -11.56
CA LYS A 43 -28.97 2.71 -10.65
C LYS A 43 -29.84 1.63 -11.26
N LYS A 44 -29.76 0.41 -10.72
CA LYS A 44 -30.57 -0.75 -11.14
C LYS A 44 -31.40 -1.25 -9.97
N ASP A 45 -32.70 -1.39 -10.17
CA ASP A 45 -33.64 -1.95 -9.17
C ASP A 45 -33.53 -1.31 -7.77
N GLY A 46 -33.29 0.01 -7.73
CA GLY A 46 -33.12 0.77 -6.48
C GLY A 46 -31.77 0.58 -5.78
N LYS A 47 -30.85 -0.21 -6.36
CA LYS A 47 -29.47 -0.36 -5.89
C LYS A 47 -28.52 0.48 -6.73
N GLU A 48 -27.55 1.10 -6.06
CA GLU A 48 -26.46 1.81 -6.71
C GLU A 48 -25.30 0.86 -6.96
N GLU A 49 -24.83 0.84 -8.20
CA GLU A 49 -23.62 0.15 -8.59
C GLU A 49 -22.55 1.17 -8.99
N TYR A 50 -21.34 0.95 -8.48
CA TYR A 50 -20.21 1.85 -8.71
C TYR A 50 -19.26 1.28 -9.75
N TYR A 51 -18.93 2.12 -10.72
CA TYR A 51 -18.00 1.86 -11.80
C TYR A 51 -16.97 3.00 -11.82
N LEU A 52 -15.81 2.73 -12.43
CA LEU A 52 -14.77 3.73 -12.62
C LEU A 52 -14.51 3.92 -14.10
N ILE A 53 -14.17 5.15 -14.44
CA ILE A 53 -13.58 5.51 -15.73
C ILE A 53 -12.46 6.50 -15.50
N SER A 54 -11.31 6.25 -16.12
CA SER A 54 -10.16 7.13 -16.08
C SER A 54 -10.03 7.94 -17.37
N MET A 55 -9.30 9.05 -17.30
CA MET A 55 -8.94 9.82 -18.50
C MET A 55 -8.19 8.98 -19.55
N ARG A 56 -7.52 7.89 -19.13
CA ARG A 56 -6.86 6.95 -20.04
C ARG A 56 -7.87 6.04 -20.73
N ASP A 57 -8.95 5.63 -20.06
CA ASP A 57 -9.99 4.80 -20.67
C ASP A 57 -10.76 5.57 -21.73
N LEU A 58 -10.96 6.88 -21.52
CA LEU A 58 -11.55 7.79 -22.51
C LEU A 58 -10.74 7.86 -23.83
N LEU A 59 -9.46 7.46 -23.83
CA LEU A 59 -8.64 7.39 -25.06
C LEU A 59 -9.09 6.27 -26.00
N LEU A 60 -9.80 5.27 -25.48
CA LEU A 60 -10.27 4.12 -26.25
C LEU A 60 -11.62 4.38 -26.94
N ALA A 61 -12.23 5.53 -26.67
CA ALA A 61 -13.50 5.92 -27.28
C ALA A 61 -13.38 6.03 -28.82
N SER A 62 -14.38 5.50 -29.52
CA SER A 62 -14.55 5.62 -30.96
C SER A 62 -14.98 7.03 -31.39
N SER A 63 -15.68 7.76 -30.52
CA SER A 63 -16.12 9.14 -30.75
C SER A 63 -16.32 9.90 -29.44
N THR A 64 -16.47 11.23 -29.53
CA THR A 64 -16.74 12.10 -28.37
C THR A 64 -18.16 11.99 -27.82
N ASP A 65 -19.07 11.43 -28.62
CA ASP A 65 -20.49 11.26 -28.29
C ASP A 65 -20.80 9.84 -27.77
N GLU A 66 -19.83 8.93 -27.84
CA GLU A 66 -19.92 7.61 -27.20
C GLU A 66 -20.19 7.77 -25.70
N GLU A 67 -21.05 6.92 -25.16
CA GLU A 67 -21.40 6.91 -23.74
C GLU A 67 -20.29 6.23 -22.92
N VAL A 68 -20.04 6.73 -21.71
CA VAL A 68 -19.02 6.14 -20.82
C VAL A 68 -19.31 4.67 -20.46
N ARG A 69 -20.55 4.21 -20.61
CA ARG A 69 -20.99 2.81 -20.42
C ARG A 69 -20.10 1.78 -21.12
N SER A 70 -19.62 2.05 -22.33
CA SER A 70 -18.81 1.10 -23.11
C SER A 70 -17.36 1.00 -22.63
N LEU A 71 -16.91 1.95 -21.80
CA LEU A 71 -15.53 2.10 -21.37
C LEU A 71 -15.36 1.92 -19.85
N MET A 72 -16.44 2.09 -19.08
CA MET A 72 -16.41 1.95 -17.63
C MET A 72 -16.16 0.50 -17.21
N TYR A 73 -15.49 0.31 -16.07
CA TYR A 73 -15.28 -1.01 -15.46
C TYR A 73 -15.81 -1.03 -14.03
N LYS A 74 -16.19 -2.22 -13.55
CA LYS A 74 -16.73 -2.37 -12.19
C LYS A 74 -15.66 -1.97 -11.18
N ALA A 75 -16.02 -1.04 -10.28
CA ALA A 75 -15.08 -0.54 -9.29
C ALA A 75 -14.88 -1.55 -8.15
N HIS A 76 -13.65 -1.62 -7.62
CA HIS A 76 -13.37 -2.28 -6.36
C HIS A 76 -13.64 -1.24 -5.26
N CYS A 77 -14.68 -1.46 -4.47
CA CYS A 77 -15.03 -0.55 -3.39
C CYS A 77 -14.24 -0.89 -2.13
N ILE A 78 -13.81 0.12 -1.40
CA ILE A 78 -13.08 -0.03 -0.14
C ILE A 78 -13.97 0.46 1.00
N HIS A 79 -14.02 -0.29 2.10
CA HIS A 79 -14.83 0.09 3.25
C HIS A 79 -14.25 1.32 3.97
N GLU A 80 -15.10 2.22 4.48
CA GLU A 80 -14.67 3.51 5.05
C GLU A 80 -13.77 3.40 6.29
N ASP A 81 -13.87 2.30 7.02
CA ASP A 81 -13.04 1.99 8.19
C ASP A 81 -11.74 1.23 7.84
N THR A 82 -11.52 0.88 6.57
CA THR A 82 -10.31 0.18 6.14
C THR A 82 -9.07 1.05 6.43
N PRO A 83 -8.02 0.52 7.09
CA PRO A 83 -6.77 1.26 7.27
C PRO A 83 -6.15 1.68 5.93
N VAL A 84 -5.54 2.86 5.86
CA VAL A 84 -4.95 3.39 4.61
C VAL A 84 -3.92 2.43 4.01
N LEU A 85 -3.14 1.73 4.84
CA LEU A 85 -2.17 0.74 4.38
C LEU A 85 -2.84 -0.47 3.69
N ASP A 86 -4.00 -0.88 4.18
CA ASP A 86 -4.75 -2.01 3.62
C ASP A 86 -5.44 -1.59 2.32
N ALA A 87 -6.00 -0.38 2.30
CA ALA A 87 -6.54 0.22 1.09
C ALA A 87 -5.48 0.34 -0.03
N VAL A 88 -4.22 0.68 0.32
CA VAL A 88 -3.10 0.65 -0.64
C VAL A 88 -2.90 -0.74 -1.25
N CYS A 89 -2.99 -1.80 -0.45
CA CYS A 89 -2.90 -3.17 -0.95
C CYS A 89 -4.09 -3.53 -1.84
N GLU A 90 -5.31 -3.24 -1.40
CA GLU A 90 -6.53 -3.49 -2.18
C GLU A 90 -6.52 -2.76 -3.53
N MET A 91 -6.07 -1.50 -3.56
CA MET A 91 -5.91 -0.74 -4.81
C MET A 91 -4.86 -1.37 -5.73
N LEU A 92 -3.75 -1.84 -5.20
CA LEU A 92 -2.72 -2.52 -6.00
C LEU A 92 -3.21 -3.85 -6.56
N ASP A 93 -3.85 -4.68 -5.73
CA ASP A 93 -4.31 -6.02 -6.09
C ASP A 93 -5.46 -5.96 -7.11
N SER A 94 -6.35 -4.97 -7.00
CA SER A 94 -7.39 -4.69 -7.99
C SER A 94 -6.87 -3.99 -9.27
N GLY A 95 -5.61 -3.52 -9.27
CA GLY A 95 -5.03 -2.74 -10.35
C GLY A 95 -5.58 -1.30 -10.48
N GLN A 96 -6.36 -0.84 -9.49
CA GLN A 96 -7.03 0.45 -9.51
C GLN A 96 -6.17 1.57 -8.92
N ARG A 97 -6.30 2.78 -9.46
CA ARG A 97 -5.58 3.98 -8.99
C ARG A 97 -6.48 4.95 -8.23
N ALA A 98 -7.76 4.62 -8.19
CA ALA A 98 -8.79 5.25 -7.41
C ALA A 98 -9.80 4.18 -6.99
N ALA A 99 -10.47 4.34 -5.85
CA ALA A 99 -11.50 3.43 -5.39
C ALA A 99 -12.65 4.22 -4.74
N PRO A 100 -13.92 3.90 -5.03
CA PRO A 100 -15.05 4.38 -4.24
C PRO A 100 -14.92 3.89 -2.80
N ILE A 101 -15.15 4.79 -1.85
CA ILE A 101 -15.24 4.44 -0.43
C ILE A 101 -16.71 4.25 -0.07
N VAL A 102 -17.04 3.12 0.55
CA VAL A 102 -18.40 2.74 0.94
C VAL A 102 -18.53 2.52 2.44
N ASN A 103 -19.70 2.77 2.99
CA ASN A 103 -20.03 2.48 4.39
C ASN A 103 -20.58 1.04 4.58
N ASN A 104 -20.96 0.71 5.81
CA ASN A 104 -21.51 -0.61 6.20
C ASN A 104 -22.75 -1.05 5.41
N VAL A 105 -23.51 -0.13 4.82
CA VAL A 105 -24.70 -0.45 3.99
C VAL A 105 -24.38 -0.49 2.49
N GLY A 106 -23.10 -0.41 2.13
CA GLY A 106 -22.63 -0.42 0.75
C GLY A 106 -22.85 0.88 -0.01
N LYS A 107 -23.22 1.98 0.67
CA LYS A 107 -23.43 3.29 0.05
C LYS A 107 -22.10 4.03 -0.04
N MET A 108 -21.82 4.64 -1.19
CA MET A 108 -20.64 5.46 -1.39
C MET A 108 -20.67 6.72 -0.50
N VAL A 109 -19.57 6.96 0.22
CA VAL A 109 -19.35 8.09 1.13
C VAL A 109 -18.13 8.93 0.73
N GLY A 110 -17.34 8.47 -0.25
CA GLY A 110 -16.19 9.21 -0.75
C GLY A 110 -15.45 8.48 -1.87
N ILE A 111 -14.29 9.01 -2.26
CA ILE A 111 -13.32 8.40 -3.15
C ILE A 111 -11.92 8.54 -2.55
N ILE A 112 -11.10 7.51 -2.71
CA ILE A 112 -9.67 7.56 -2.41
C ILE A 112 -8.88 7.39 -3.70
N THR A 113 -7.78 8.13 -3.85
CA THR A 113 -6.89 8.06 -5.00
C THR A 113 -5.43 8.02 -4.58
N ASP A 114 -4.53 7.75 -5.54
CA ASP A 114 -3.10 7.90 -5.29
C ASP A 114 -2.69 9.31 -4.83
N TYR A 115 -3.47 10.34 -5.16
CA TYR A 115 -3.24 11.71 -4.70
C TYR A 115 -3.42 11.84 -3.18
N ASP A 116 -4.52 11.31 -2.64
CA ASP A 116 -4.82 11.34 -1.20
C ASP A 116 -3.76 10.57 -0.40
N ILE A 117 -3.33 9.41 -0.93
CA ILE A 117 -2.26 8.61 -0.34
C ILE A 117 -0.95 9.40 -0.32
N MET A 118 -0.58 10.07 -1.42
CA MET A 118 0.65 10.87 -1.47
C MET A 118 0.67 12.01 -0.45
N ALA A 119 -0.48 12.65 -0.17
CA ALA A 119 -0.58 13.67 0.87
C ALA A 119 -0.19 13.15 2.26
N ARG A 120 -0.53 11.88 2.56
CA ARG A 120 -0.12 11.20 3.81
C ARG A 120 1.33 10.75 3.78
N VAL A 121 1.79 10.21 2.65
CA VAL A 121 3.20 9.82 2.45
C VAL A 121 4.15 11.01 2.66
N ALA A 122 3.80 12.19 2.16
CA ALA A 122 4.61 13.41 2.29
C ALA A 122 4.85 13.85 3.74
N ARG A 123 4.02 13.37 4.68
CA ARG A 123 4.09 13.64 6.12
C ARG A 123 4.62 12.45 6.93
N SER A 124 4.85 11.29 6.30
CA SER A 124 5.27 10.06 6.98
C SER A 124 6.74 10.10 7.38
N LYS A 125 7.02 9.83 8.66
CA LYS A 125 8.39 9.74 9.18
C LYS A 125 9.21 8.63 8.52
N ILE A 126 8.59 7.46 8.28
CA ILE A 126 9.25 6.31 7.64
C ILE A 126 9.68 6.66 6.21
N MET A 127 8.83 7.41 5.51
CA MET A 127 9.10 7.82 4.13
C MET A 127 10.12 8.96 4.05
N LYS A 128 10.25 9.75 5.11
CA LYS A 128 11.32 10.75 5.28
C LYS A 128 12.70 10.08 5.45
N ASP A 129 12.75 8.91 6.08
CA ASP A 129 13.99 8.14 6.26
C ASP A 129 14.30 7.22 5.07
N THR A 130 13.43 7.15 4.06
CA THR A 130 13.60 6.32 2.85
C THR A 130 14.14 7.19 1.70
N LYS A 131 15.37 6.95 1.23
CA LYS A 131 15.91 7.66 0.05
C LYS A 131 15.17 7.28 -1.24
N VAL A 132 14.98 8.25 -2.13
CA VAL A 132 14.39 8.03 -3.47
C VAL A 132 15.16 6.99 -4.29
N THR A 133 16.48 6.90 -4.12
CA THR A 133 17.35 5.94 -4.80
C THR A 133 17.08 4.47 -4.45
N LYS A 134 16.38 4.21 -3.34
CA LYS A 134 15.93 2.86 -2.95
C LYS A 134 14.72 2.39 -3.77
N ILE A 135 13.88 3.33 -4.23
CA ILE A 135 12.59 3.03 -4.88
C ILE A 135 12.54 3.43 -6.36
N MET A 136 13.51 4.22 -6.83
CA MET A 136 13.50 4.73 -8.21
C MET A 136 13.72 3.63 -9.25
N THR A 137 13.07 3.80 -10.40
CA THR A 137 13.43 3.07 -11.62
C THR A 137 14.67 3.71 -12.23
N ARG A 138 15.75 2.93 -12.42
CA ARG A 138 17.05 3.43 -12.89
C ARG A 138 17.15 3.59 -14.39
N ASN A 139 16.58 2.64 -15.14
CA ASN A 139 16.60 2.63 -16.59
C ASN A 139 15.49 3.53 -17.12
N VAL A 140 15.73 4.84 -17.10
CA VAL A 140 14.76 5.82 -17.57
C VAL A 140 14.73 5.80 -19.09
N ILE A 141 13.55 5.58 -19.65
CA ILE A 141 13.33 5.68 -21.09
C ILE A 141 13.18 7.16 -21.43
N THR A 142 14.06 7.64 -22.30
CA THR A 142 14.13 9.04 -22.73
C THR A 142 13.72 9.19 -24.20
N ILE A 143 13.46 10.44 -24.60
CA ILE A 143 13.24 10.82 -25.99
C ILE A 143 13.93 12.15 -26.26
N ASN A 144 14.50 12.33 -27.45
CA ASN A 144 15.11 13.61 -27.81
C ASN A 144 14.03 14.66 -28.10
N GLU A 145 14.26 15.93 -27.76
CA GLU A 145 13.27 17.01 -27.89
C GLU A 145 12.81 17.27 -29.33
N ASN A 146 13.63 16.90 -30.31
CA ASN A 146 13.36 17.04 -31.75
C ASN A 146 12.72 15.78 -32.36
N ASP A 147 12.63 14.67 -31.63
CA ASP A 147 11.91 13.48 -32.09
C ASP A 147 10.41 13.75 -32.24
N SER A 148 9.73 12.95 -33.06
CA SER A 148 8.29 13.12 -33.30
C SER A 148 7.41 12.69 -32.12
N ILE A 149 6.26 13.34 -31.96
CA ILE A 149 5.19 12.93 -31.03
C ILE A 149 4.73 11.49 -31.31
N GLY A 150 4.72 11.06 -32.58
CA GLY A 150 4.43 9.69 -32.97
C GLY A 150 5.41 8.68 -32.37
N LYS A 151 6.71 8.99 -32.38
CA LYS A 151 7.74 8.19 -31.72
C LYS A 151 7.55 8.16 -30.21
N ALA A 152 7.21 9.29 -29.59
CA ALA A 152 6.89 9.35 -28.14
C ALA A 152 5.74 8.40 -27.78
N ARG A 153 4.65 8.45 -28.53
CA ARG A 153 3.49 7.55 -28.33
C ARG A 153 3.87 6.08 -28.50
N ALA A 154 4.68 5.75 -29.52
CA ALA A 154 5.16 4.39 -29.74
C ALA A 154 6.01 3.91 -28.55
N LEU A 155 7.00 4.70 -28.12
CA LEU A 155 7.84 4.37 -26.95
C LEU A 155 7.01 4.16 -25.67
N MET A 156 6.03 5.03 -25.41
CA MET A 156 5.14 4.88 -24.26
C MET A 156 4.35 3.57 -24.31
N ARG A 157 3.74 3.25 -25.45
CA ARG A 157 2.98 2.02 -25.65
C ARG A 157 3.86 0.78 -25.54
N ASP A 158 4.98 0.76 -26.26
CA ASP A 158 5.83 -0.42 -26.41
C ASP A 158 6.54 -0.78 -25.09
N ASN A 159 6.73 0.20 -24.20
CA ASN A 159 7.31 -0.01 -22.86
C ASN A 159 6.27 0.02 -21.74
N ASN A 160 4.97 0.15 -22.06
CA ASN A 160 3.87 0.28 -21.10
C ASN A 160 4.12 1.36 -20.01
N ILE A 161 4.57 2.54 -20.44
CA ILE A 161 4.83 3.69 -19.56
C ILE A 161 4.02 4.91 -20.00
N GLY A 162 3.52 5.67 -19.03
CA GLY A 162 2.69 6.86 -19.31
C GLY A 162 3.46 8.18 -19.47
N ARG A 163 4.80 8.15 -19.43
CA ARG A 163 5.65 9.36 -19.46
C ARG A 163 7.06 9.07 -19.95
N LEU A 164 7.67 10.06 -20.59
CA LEU A 164 9.05 10.06 -21.05
C LEU A 164 9.77 11.31 -20.56
N VAL A 165 11.01 11.14 -20.11
CA VAL A 165 11.89 12.28 -19.88
C VAL A 165 12.44 12.73 -21.24
N VAL A 166 12.27 14.02 -21.53
CA VAL A 166 12.76 14.63 -22.77
C VAL A 166 14.18 15.12 -22.53
N VAL A 167 15.09 14.80 -23.45
CA VAL A 167 16.50 15.21 -23.43
C VAL A 167 16.85 16.07 -24.64
N ASP A 168 17.84 16.94 -24.49
CA ASP A 168 18.45 17.67 -25.61
C ASP A 168 19.41 16.76 -26.41
N ASP A 169 20.09 17.34 -27.40
CA ASP A 169 21.07 16.64 -28.24
C ASP A 169 22.35 16.24 -27.47
N GLU A 170 22.62 16.88 -26.33
CA GLU A 170 23.72 16.52 -25.41
C GLU A 170 23.31 15.43 -24.41
N GLY A 171 22.03 15.04 -24.37
CA GLY A 171 21.49 14.05 -23.44
C GLY A 171 21.11 14.63 -22.07
N ASN A 172 21.12 15.95 -21.90
CA ASN A 172 20.66 16.58 -20.67
C ASN A 172 19.13 16.55 -20.59
N PRO A 173 18.53 16.25 -19.42
CA PRO A 173 17.08 16.23 -19.28
C PRO A 173 16.52 17.67 -19.26
N VAL A 174 15.66 18.00 -20.23
CA VAL A 174 15.12 19.36 -20.46
C VAL A 174 13.62 19.48 -20.26
N GLY A 175 12.90 18.37 -20.27
CA GLY A 175 11.44 18.37 -20.11
C GLY A 175 10.85 17.00 -19.84
N MET A 176 9.53 16.94 -19.74
CA MET A 176 8.78 15.68 -19.63
C MET A 176 7.55 15.73 -20.53
N VAL A 177 7.25 14.62 -21.20
CA VAL A 177 6.01 14.45 -21.96
C VAL A 177 5.26 13.23 -21.45
N THR A 178 3.94 13.36 -21.31
CA THR A 178 3.05 12.29 -20.83
C THR A 178 1.99 11.95 -21.87
N GLU A 179 1.33 10.80 -21.70
CA GLU A 179 0.16 10.42 -22.52
C GLU A 179 -0.95 11.49 -22.45
N VAL A 180 -1.11 12.14 -21.29
CA VAL A 180 -2.10 13.22 -21.08
C VAL A 180 -1.72 14.48 -21.87
N ASP A 181 -0.43 14.80 -21.99
CA ASP A 181 0.03 15.92 -22.82
C ASP A 181 -0.28 15.68 -24.29
N ILE A 182 -0.02 14.47 -24.78
CA ILE A 182 -0.36 14.07 -26.14
C ILE A 182 -1.88 14.21 -26.34
N LEU A 183 -2.70 13.68 -25.41
CA LEU A 183 -4.15 13.79 -25.50
C LEU A 183 -4.62 15.26 -25.55
N LYS A 184 -4.24 16.07 -24.57
CA LYS A 184 -4.73 17.44 -24.40
C LYS A 184 -4.22 18.38 -25.48
N LYS A 185 -2.97 18.23 -25.95
CA LYS A 185 -2.33 19.19 -26.85
C LYS A 185 -2.43 18.78 -28.33
N VAL A 186 -2.60 17.48 -28.62
CA VAL A 186 -2.64 16.96 -30.00
C VAL A 186 -4.05 16.61 -30.45
N PHE A 187 -4.88 16.03 -29.59
CA PHE A 187 -6.21 15.52 -29.97
C PHE A 187 -7.37 16.47 -29.69
N LYS A 188 -7.16 17.62 -29.02
CA LYS A 188 -8.24 18.61 -28.86
C LYS A 188 -8.68 19.19 -30.21
N PRO A 189 -10.00 19.17 -30.52
CA PRO A 189 -10.56 19.92 -31.64
C PRO A 189 -10.40 21.42 -31.36
N LYS A 190 -10.00 22.20 -32.38
CA LYS A 190 -9.96 23.66 -32.28
C LYS A 190 -11.37 24.18 -31.94
N ARG A 191 -11.45 25.28 -31.18
CA ARG A 191 -12.59 26.22 -31.23
C ARG A 191 -12.96 26.45 -32.71
N LYS A 192 -14.26 26.65 -33.01
CA LYS A 192 -14.73 26.98 -34.38
C LYS A 192 -13.77 28.01 -34.99
N MET A 193 -13.12 27.64 -36.11
CA MET A 193 -12.24 28.54 -36.84
C MET A 193 -13.04 29.81 -37.16
N THR A 194 -12.58 30.96 -36.64
CA THR A 194 -13.08 32.27 -37.05
C THR A 194 -12.45 32.67 -38.38
N ALA A 195 -13.15 33.49 -39.16
CA ALA A 195 -12.64 34.03 -40.41
C ALA A 195 -11.33 34.81 -40.15
N GLY A 196 -10.20 34.29 -40.64
CA GLY A 196 -8.87 34.89 -40.45
C GLY A 196 -7.73 33.89 -40.19
N ASP A 197 -8.03 32.62 -39.85
CA ASP A 197 -7.01 31.60 -39.61
C ASP A 197 -6.24 31.22 -40.91
N PHE A 198 -4.91 31.39 -40.90
CA PHE A 198 -4.03 31.06 -42.02
C PHE A 198 -4.07 29.57 -42.38
N LYS A 199 -4.24 29.28 -43.67
CA LYS A 199 -4.24 27.94 -44.26
C LYS A 199 -2.79 27.52 -44.59
N GLY A 200 -1.97 27.32 -43.56
CA GLY A 200 -0.63 26.73 -43.72
C GLY A 200 -0.69 25.23 -44.04
N GLU A 201 0.38 24.69 -44.62
CA GLU A 201 0.55 23.25 -44.83
C GLU A 201 0.32 22.49 -43.51
N LYS A 202 -0.62 21.53 -43.53
CA LYS A 202 -0.94 20.72 -42.36
C LYS A 202 0.15 19.66 -42.19
N VAL A 203 1.23 19.98 -41.48
CA VAL A 203 2.09 18.93 -40.90
C VAL A 203 1.18 18.06 -40.04
N PRO A 204 1.12 16.73 -40.25
CA PRO A 204 0.37 15.85 -39.36
C PRO A 204 0.87 16.09 -37.93
N ARG A 205 -0.03 16.41 -36.99
CA ARG A 205 0.37 16.80 -35.62
C ARG A 205 1.31 15.76 -34.98
N MET A 206 1.17 14.49 -35.34
CA MET A 206 2.03 13.40 -34.88
C MET A 206 3.48 13.45 -35.38
N GLY A 207 3.74 14.11 -36.51
CA GLY A 207 5.08 14.33 -37.05
C GLY A 207 5.82 15.52 -36.44
N GLN A 208 5.14 16.33 -35.64
CA GLN A 208 5.75 17.48 -34.96
C GLN A 208 6.67 17.03 -33.82
N PRO A 209 7.68 17.84 -33.46
CA PRO A 209 8.64 17.49 -32.42
C PRO A 209 8.03 17.55 -31.01
N VAL A 210 8.48 16.67 -30.11
CA VAL A 210 7.96 16.58 -28.74
C VAL A 210 8.13 17.86 -27.94
N LYS A 211 9.14 18.69 -28.23
CA LYS A 211 9.35 19.99 -27.57
C LYS A 211 8.15 20.94 -27.64
N LEU A 212 7.25 20.78 -28.61
CA LEU A 212 6.04 21.60 -28.72
C LEU A 212 4.97 21.24 -27.69
N ILE A 213 5.02 20.04 -27.13
CA ILE A 213 3.99 19.53 -26.20
C ILE A 213 4.55 19.14 -24.83
N MET A 214 5.88 19.05 -24.68
CA MET A 214 6.50 18.75 -23.39
C MET A 214 6.19 19.83 -22.35
N ASN A 215 6.24 19.44 -21.08
CA ASN A 215 6.21 20.37 -19.96
C ASN A 215 7.66 20.76 -19.60
N THR A 216 7.87 22.06 -19.45
CA THR A 216 9.17 22.71 -19.16
C THR A 216 8.92 23.93 -18.25
N PRO A 217 9.82 24.25 -17.29
CA PRO A 217 11.06 23.53 -16.96
C PRO A 217 10.81 22.15 -16.34
N LEU A 218 11.79 21.24 -16.47
CA LEU A 218 11.70 19.92 -15.88
C LEU A 218 11.76 20.00 -14.35
N ILE A 219 10.69 19.58 -13.68
CA ILE A 219 10.66 19.41 -12.24
C ILE A 219 11.43 18.13 -11.91
N THR A 220 12.42 18.22 -11.01
CA THR A 220 13.31 17.11 -10.63
C THR A 220 13.49 17.04 -9.13
N ILE A 221 14.11 15.96 -8.65
CA ILE A 221 14.52 15.80 -7.25
C ILE A 221 15.95 15.27 -7.16
N ASP A 222 16.72 15.69 -6.14
CA ASP A 222 18.08 15.18 -5.93
C ASP A 222 18.06 13.71 -5.47
N ALA A 223 19.07 12.94 -5.89
CA ALA A 223 19.22 11.53 -5.53
C ALA A 223 19.36 11.25 -4.02
N ASP A 224 19.74 12.26 -3.23
CA ASP A 224 19.79 12.15 -1.77
C ASP A 224 18.47 12.47 -1.06
N ALA A 225 17.46 12.95 -1.78
CA ALA A 225 16.16 13.26 -1.21
C ALA A 225 15.38 12.01 -0.75
N SER A 226 14.36 12.24 0.06
CA SER A 226 13.50 11.17 0.59
C SER A 226 12.28 10.90 -0.28
N ALA A 227 11.66 9.73 -0.11
CA ALA A 227 10.39 9.39 -0.74
C ALA A 227 9.25 10.32 -0.28
N ALA A 228 9.32 10.85 0.95
CA ALA A 228 8.39 11.88 1.42
C ALA A 228 8.59 13.22 0.67
N ASP A 229 9.82 13.59 0.33
CA ASP A 229 10.10 14.78 -0.47
C ASP A 229 9.60 14.59 -1.90
N ALA A 230 9.79 13.40 -2.50
CA ALA A 230 9.22 13.07 -3.80
C ALA A 230 7.69 13.16 -3.80
N ALA A 231 7.03 12.62 -2.77
CA ALA A 231 5.58 12.74 -2.62
C ALA A 231 5.14 14.22 -2.49
N ARG A 232 5.89 15.05 -1.76
CA ARG A 232 5.61 16.48 -1.62
C ARG A 232 5.71 17.21 -2.97
N VAL A 233 6.78 16.97 -3.73
CA VAL A 233 6.95 17.53 -5.08
C VAL A 233 5.81 17.08 -6.01
N MET A 234 5.41 15.80 -5.94
CA MET A 234 4.29 15.28 -6.72
C MET A 234 2.94 15.92 -6.39
N GLN A 235 2.75 16.36 -5.15
CA GLN A 235 1.55 17.06 -4.70
C GLN A 235 1.60 18.54 -5.11
N GLU A 236 2.71 19.22 -4.83
CA GLU A 236 2.89 20.65 -5.08
C GLU A 236 2.75 21.01 -6.56
N TYR A 237 3.32 20.19 -7.44
CA TYR A 237 3.28 20.42 -8.88
C TYR A 237 2.21 19.60 -9.61
N ASP A 238 1.37 18.86 -8.89
CA ASP A 238 0.41 17.89 -9.42
C ASP A 238 0.99 16.99 -10.53
N ILE A 239 2.14 16.38 -10.24
CA ILE A 239 2.80 15.43 -11.14
C ILE A 239 2.74 14.01 -10.58
N ARG A 240 2.73 13.03 -11.49
CA ARG A 240 2.64 11.61 -11.14
C ARG A 240 3.99 10.89 -11.09
N GLY A 241 5.06 11.58 -11.48
CA GLY A 241 6.41 11.09 -11.43
C GLY A 241 7.42 12.22 -11.54
N VAL A 242 8.54 12.05 -10.86
CA VAL A 242 9.61 13.03 -10.77
C VAL A 242 10.94 12.35 -11.15
N PRO A 243 11.69 12.88 -12.13
CA PRO A 243 13.03 12.42 -12.43
C PRO A 243 13.97 12.69 -11.27
N VAL A 244 14.81 11.71 -10.96
CA VAL A 244 15.84 11.78 -9.94
C VAL A 244 17.16 12.14 -10.61
N VAL A 245 17.80 13.21 -10.14
CA VAL A 245 19.04 13.74 -10.70
C VAL A 245 20.14 13.82 -9.65
N LYS A 246 21.39 13.85 -10.10
CA LYS A 246 22.55 14.29 -9.29
C LYS A 246 23.31 15.34 -10.09
N GLY A 247 23.17 16.60 -9.70
CA GLY A 247 23.57 17.71 -10.58
C GLY A 247 22.74 17.69 -11.88
N LYS A 248 23.42 17.71 -13.04
CA LYS A 248 22.77 17.61 -14.36
C LYS A 248 22.49 16.17 -14.82
N SER A 249 23.00 15.17 -14.12
CA SER A 249 22.92 13.77 -14.54
C SER A 249 21.63 13.11 -14.08
N LEU A 250 20.83 12.61 -15.02
CA LEU A 250 19.66 11.78 -14.76
C LEU A 250 20.09 10.42 -14.17
N LYS A 251 19.53 10.07 -13.00
CA LYS A 251 19.84 8.82 -12.28
C LYS A 251 18.68 7.83 -12.23
N GLY A 252 17.46 8.31 -12.39
CA GLY A 252 16.27 7.49 -12.31
C GLY A 252 14.99 8.32 -12.42
N ILE A 253 13.86 7.67 -12.18
CA ILE A 253 12.55 8.30 -12.02
C ILE A 253 11.81 7.61 -10.88
N VAL A 254 11.11 8.39 -10.06
CA VAL A 254 10.19 7.88 -9.04
C VAL A 254 8.79 8.31 -9.43
N THR A 255 7.83 7.39 -9.37
CA THR A 255 6.44 7.62 -9.68
C THR A 255 5.57 7.35 -8.46
N ARG A 256 4.32 7.85 -8.46
CA ARG A 256 3.34 7.50 -7.41
C ARG A 256 3.20 5.98 -7.24
N LEU A 257 3.31 5.23 -8.34
CA LEU A 257 3.22 3.76 -8.32
C LEU A 257 4.42 3.13 -7.60
N ASP A 258 5.64 3.64 -7.80
CA ASP A 258 6.83 3.10 -7.13
C ASP A 258 6.75 3.31 -5.62
N ILE A 259 6.26 4.47 -5.20
CA ILE A 259 6.00 4.78 -3.78
C ILE A 259 4.93 3.84 -3.20
N ILE A 260 3.80 3.68 -3.90
CA ILE A 260 2.70 2.80 -3.46
C ILE A 260 3.17 1.34 -3.37
N LYS A 261 3.90 0.83 -4.37
CA LYS A 261 4.48 -0.52 -4.35
C LYS A 261 5.42 -0.71 -3.17
N TYR A 262 6.30 0.25 -2.92
CA TYR A 262 7.22 0.19 -1.78
C TYR A 262 6.47 0.15 -0.44
N ILE A 263 5.40 0.95 -0.28
CA ILE A 263 4.57 0.92 0.94
C ILE A 263 3.91 -0.45 1.13
N ALA A 264 3.36 -1.04 0.07
CA ALA A 264 2.79 -2.38 0.14
C ALA A 264 3.82 -3.47 0.42
N GLU A 265 5.04 -3.35 -0.11
CA GLU A 265 6.17 -4.24 0.21
C GLU A 265 6.59 -4.12 1.68
N LEU A 266 6.55 -2.92 2.26
CA LEU A 266 6.78 -2.73 3.70
C LEU A 266 5.73 -3.50 4.52
N LYS A 267 4.45 -3.44 4.12
CA LYS A 267 3.38 -4.25 4.77
C LYS A 267 3.67 -5.74 4.65
N LYS A 268 3.95 -6.24 3.44
CA LYS A 268 4.24 -7.67 3.19
C LYS A 268 5.49 -8.15 3.95
N GLY A 269 6.50 -7.28 4.10
CA GLY A 269 7.68 -7.55 4.92
C GLY A 269 7.45 -7.49 6.43
N ALA A 270 6.34 -6.87 6.86
CA ALA A 270 5.91 -6.72 8.25
C ALA A 270 4.76 -7.66 8.66
N MET A 271 4.10 -8.33 7.71
CA MET A 271 3.16 -9.42 8.01
C MET A 271 3.95 -10.59 8.57
N ILE A 272 3.76 -10.83 9.87
CA ILE A 272 4.29 -11.99 10.56
C ILE A 272 3.21 -13.05 10.47
N GLU A 273 3.46 -14.08 9.69
CA GLU A 273 2.62 -15.28 9.70
C GLU A 273 2.75 -15.94 11.07
N ILE A 274 1.65 -16.06 11.83
CA ILE A 274 1.63 -16.70 13.15
C ILE A 274 0.85 -18.01 13.05
N GLU A 275 1.54 -19.14 13.04
CA GLU A 275 0.88 -20.45 13.06
C GLU A 275 0.65 -20.92 14.50
N LEU A 276 -0.60 -21.13 14.91
CA LEU A 276 -0.94 -21.81 16.16
C LEU A 276 -1.25 -23.28 15.89
N HIS A 277 -0.47 -24.19 16.49
CA HIS A 277 -0.65 -25.65 16.34
C HIS A 277 -0.95 -26.31 17.68
N GLY A 278 -2.00 -27.13 17.73
CA GLY A 278 -2.28 -28.05 18.84
C GLY A 278 -3.59 -27.79 19.57
N THR A 279 -3.77 -28.40 20.75
CA THR A 279 -5.02 -28.35 21.53
C THR A 279 -4.97 -27.21 22.53
N LEU A 280 -5.77 -26.17 22.28
CA LEU A 280 -5.99 -25.04 23.17
C LEU A 280 -7.45 -25.04 23.63
N ASP A 281 -7.69 -24.95 24.94
CA ASP A 281 -9.05 -24.81 25.45
C ASP A 281 -9.66 -23.50 24.91
N PRO A 282 -10.90 -23.51 24.37
CA PRO A 282 -11.51 -22.33 23.71
C PRO A 282 -11.52 -21.06 24.57
N GLU A 283 -11.66 -21.21 25.88
CA GLU A 283 -11.64 -20.10 26.85
C GLU A 283 -10.30 -19.36 26.95
N PHE A 284 -9.20 -19.99 26.53
CA PHE A 284 -7.87 -19.37 26.53
C PHE A 284 -7.49 -18.76 25.18
N LYS A 285 -8.30 -18.91 24.13
CA LYS A 285 -7.99 -18.45 22.77
C LYS A 285 -7.74 -16.94 22.71
N ASP A 286 -8.73 -16.13 23.09
CA ASP A 286 -8.64 -14.66 23.04
C ASP A 286 -7.52 -14.13 23.96
N LEU A 287 -7.29 -14.82 25.08
CA LEU A 287 -6.22 -14.49 26.02
C LEU A 287 -4.84 -14.77 25.41
N ALA A 288 -4.67 -15.94 24.80
CA ALA A 288 -3.43 -16.33 24.12
C ALA A 288 -3.10 -15.35 23.00
N GLU A 289 -4.10 -15.03 22.17
CA GLU A 289 -4.00 -14.05 21.09
C GLU A 289 -3.54 -12.68 21.59
N ARG A 290 -4.13 -12.16 22.68
CA ARG A 290 -3.71 -10.87 23.28
C ARG A 290 -2.27 -10.91 23.79
N ILE A 291 -1.86 -12.01 24.44
CA ILE A 291 -0.50 -12.19 24.96
C ILE A 291 0.49 -12.25 23.79
N ILE A 292 0.22 -13.09 22.79
CA ILE A 292 1.04 -13.28 21.60
C ILE A 292 1.20 -11.95 20.87
N ALA A 293 0.09 -11.24 20.60
CA ALA A 293 0.14 -9.93 19.96
C ALA A 293 1.11 -9.00 20.72
N THR A 294 0.97 -8.90 22.04
CA THR A 294 1.81 -8.04 22.90
C THR A 294 3.29 -8.42 22.83
N GLU A 295 3.62 -9.71 22.92
CA GLU A 295 5.02 -10.17 22.90
C GLU A 295 5.66 -10.06 21.51
N VAL A 296 4.91 -10.36 20.46
CA VAL A 296 5.36 -10.17 19.07
C VAL A 296 5.72 -8.70 18.82
N LYS A 297 4.97 -7.73 19.39
CA LYS A 297 5.33 -6.29 19.33
C LYS A 297 6.74 -6.04 19.90
N LYS A 298 7.15 -6.75 20.95
CA LYS A 298 8.49 -6.61 21.55
C LYS A 298 9.55 -7.28 20.69
N MET A 299 9.27 -8.48 20.15
CA MET A 299 10.20 -9.22 19.29
C MET A 299 10.55 -8.44 18.03
N VAL A 300 9.55 -7.84 17.37
CA VAL A 300 9.73 -7.03 16.16
C VAL A 300 10.73 -5.88 16.36
N LYS A 301 10.75 -5.25 17.54
CA LYS A 301 11.68 -4.15 17.85
C LYS A 301 13.14 -4.58 17.82
N HIS A 302 13.42 -5.85 18.09
CA HIS A 302 14.79 -6.39 18.17
C HIS A 302 15.16 -7.27 16.97
N ALA A 303 14.19 -7.92 16.34
CA ALA A 303 14.41 -8.83 15.21
C ALA A 303 14.62 -8.11 13.86
N GLY A 304 14.14 -6.87 13.72
CA GLY A 304 14.17 -6.11 12.47
C GLY A 304 13.18 -6.63 11.41
N ARG A 305 13.32 -7.90 10.99
CA ARG A 305 12.41 -8.61 10.09
C ARG A 305 12.19 -10.05 10.56
N ILE A 306 10.93 -10.42 10.78
CA ILE A 306 10.49 -11.77 11.11
C ILE A 306 9.76 -12.31 9.87
N HIS A 307 10.08 -13.55 9.45
CA HIS A 307 9.41 -14.20 8.33
C HIS A 307 8.13 -14.89 8.78
N TRP A 308 8.21 -15.67 9.85
CA TRP A 308 7.06 -16.35 10.45
C TRP A 308 7.35 -16.65 11.91
N ILE A 309 6.28 -16.84 12.67
CA ILE A 309 6.26 -17.31 14.05
C ILE A 309 5.38 -18.54 14.08
N LYS A 310 5.83 -19.60 14.74
CA LYS A 310 5.04 -20.80 14.96
C LYS A 310 4.98 -21.08 16.44
N ILE A 311 3.79 -21.22 16.99
CA ILE A 311 3.57 -21.54 18.40
C ILE A 311 2.87 -22.89 18.46
N THR A 312 3.54 -23.86 19.07
CA THR A 312 3.00 -25.19 19.29
C THR A 312 2.55 -25.32 20.74
N ILE A 313 1.27 -25.60 20.95
CA ILE A 313 0.64 -25.75 22.26
C ILE A 313 0.28 -27.23 22.44
N LYS A 314 0.81 -27.87 23.47
CA LYS A 314 0.48 -29.26 23.82
C LYS A 314 -0.06 -29.31 25.25
N LYS A 315 -1.18 -29.99 25.45
CA LYS A 315 -1.73 -30.30 26.78
C LYS A 315 -1.30 -31.72 27.14
N ASP A 316 -0.60 -31.88 28.26
CA ASP A 316 -0.09 -33.15 28.77
C ASP A 316 -0.60 -33.35 30.21
N ARG A 317 -0.34 -34.50 30.83
CA ARG A 317 -0.69 -34.76 32.24
C ARG A 317 0.54 -35.16 33.03
N ASP A 318 0.63 -34.67 34.26
CA ASP A 318 1.70 -35.07 35.17
C ASP A 318 1.47 -36.48 35.73
N LYS A 319 2.38 -36.97 36.58
CA LYS A 319 2.25 -38.29 37.22
C LYS A 319 1.03 -38.40 38.15
N GLY A 320 0.48 -37.27 38.61
CA GLY A 320 -0.71 -37.18 39.45
C GLY A 320 -2.02 -37.11 38.67
N GLY A 321 -1.96 -36.96 37.34
CA GLY A 321 -3.12 -36.83 36.46
C GLY A 321 -3.59 -35.38 36.25
N VAL A 322 -2.86 -34.39 36.78
CA VAL A 322 -3.14 -32.96 36.65
C VAL A 322 -2.72 -32.52 35.24
N PRO A 323 -3.61 -31.89 34.45
CA PRO A 323 -3.27 -31.41 33.11
C PRO A 323 -2.35 -30.19 33.20
N TYR A 324 -1.39 -30.10 32.28
CA TYR A 324 -0.52 -28.94 32.16
C TYR A 324 -0.20 -28.64 30.69
N TYR A 325 0.22 -27.40 30.43
CA TYR A 325 0.58 -26.95 29.10
C TYR A 325 2.09 -26.99 28.86
N ARG A 326 2.49 -27.40 27.65
CA ARG A 326 3.84 -27.24 27.11
C ARG A 326 3.77 -26.44 25.84
N ILE A 327 4.46 -25.29 25.81
CA ILE A 327 4.40 -24.36 24.69
C ILE A 327 5.79 -24.16 24.12
N THR A 328 5.91 -24.32 22.80
CA THR A 328 7.15 -24.05 22.07
C THR A 328 6.90 -22.97 21.04
N THR A 329 7.67 -21.88 21.13
CA THR A 329 7.65 -20.76 20.20
C THR A 329 8.87 -20.85 19.28
N TYR A 330 8.62 -20.81 17.98
CA TYR A 330 9.62 -20.73 16.93
C TYR A 330 9.49 -19.38 16.23
N VAL A 331 10.61 -18.65 16.08
CA VAL A 331 10.63 -17.38 15.35
C VAL A 331 11.71 -17.45 14.28
N LYS A 332 11.30 -17.38 13.01
CA LYS A 332 12.24 -17.40 11.89
C LYS A 332 12.53 -15.97 11.43
N THR A 333 13.81 -15.61 11.42
CA THR A 333 14.31 -14.41 10.74
C THR A 333 15.08 -14.80 9.47
N PRO A 334 15.47 -13.85 8.61
CA PRO A 334 16.27 -14.17 7.41
C PRO A 334 17.51 -15.02 7.71
N ASN A 335 18.18 -14.74 8.83
CA ASN A 335 19.50 -15.28 9.10
C ASN A 335 19.51 -16.39 10.17
N LYS A 336 18.45 -16.53 10.98
CA LYS A 336 18.44 -17.46 12.12
C LYS A 336 17.04 -17.94 12.48
N LEU A 337 16.94 -19.10 13.10
CA LEU A 337 15.73 -19.61 13.75
C LEU A 337 15.95 -19.54 15.26
N TYR A 338 15.00 -18.93 15.98
CA TYR A 338 14.98 -18.86 17.43
C TYR A 338 13.92 -19.79 17.98
N VAL A 339 14.22 -20.44 19.10
CA VAL A 339 13.32 -21.42 19.73
C VAL A 339 13.26 -21.14 21.22
N GLY A 340 12.04 -21.01 21.75
CA GLY A 340 11.78 -20.85 23.17
C GLY A 340 10.78 -21.88 23.63
N GLU A 341 11.03 -22.48 24.80
CA GLU A 341 10.13 -23.43 25.44
C GLU A 341 9.67 -22.86 26.77
N GLY A 342 8.36 -22.95 27.01
CA GLY A 342 7.75 -22.75 28.31
C GLY A 342 7.32 -24.09 28.89
N ARG A 343 7.56 -24.29 30.18
CA ARG A 343 7.13 -25.49 30.91
C ARG A 343 6.67 -25.10 32.30
N PRO A 344 5.74 -25.84 32.91
CA PRO A 344 5.34 -25.58 34.29
C PRO A 344 6.55 -25.62 35.21
N LYS A 345 6.66 -24.65 36.11
CA LYS A 345 7.59 -24.75 37.23
C LYS A 345 6.99 -25.76 38.20
N ALA A 346 7.71 -26.87 38.43
CA ALA A 346 7.22 -28.02 39.19
C ALA A 346 6.34 -27.62 40.39
N SER A 347 5.05 -27.94 40.31
CA SER A 347 4.16 -28.01 41.45
C SER A 347 4.23 -29.42 42.04
N LEU A 348 4.46 -29.50 43.35
CA LEU A 348 4.32 -30.71 44.17
C LEU A 348 3.15 -30.47 45.15
N PRO A 349 2.45 -31.51 45.63
CA PRO A 349 1.15 -31.92 45.10
C PRO A 349 0.05 -31.88 46.17
N ASN A 350 -1.22 -32.06 45.77
CA ASN A 350 -2.03 -33.20 46.24
C ASN A 350 -3.35 -33.30 45.49
N LYS A 351 -3.80 -34.54 45.27
CA LYS A 351 -5.18 -34.86 44.92
C LYS A 351 -6.12 -34.16 45.90
N LEU A 352 -6.82 -33.13 45.44
CA LEU A 352 -8.04 -32.65 46.07
C LEU A 352 -9.18 -33.35 45.34
N GLU A 353 -9.89 -34.23 46.04
CA GLU A 353 -11.23 -34.63 45.64
C GLU A 353 -12.09 -33.37 45.76
N ALA A 354 -12.35 -32.71 44.63
CA ALA A 354 -12.88 -31.35 44.59
C ALA A 354 -14.43 -31.34 44.53
N GLU A 355 -15.08 -30.75 45.53
CA GLU A 355 -16.48 -30.31 45.48
C GLU A 355 -16.55 -28.79 45.18
N GLY A 356 -17.47 -28.39 44.30
CA GLY A 356 -18.03 -27.04 44.15
C GLY A 356 -17.05 -25.86 44.04
N GLU A 357 -16.55 -25.36 45.17
CA GLU A 357 -15.63 -24.21 45.28
C GLU A 357 -14.22 -24.54 44.77
N ASP A 358 -13.79 -25.80 44.86
CA ASP A 358 -12.48 -26.26 44.40
C ASP A 358 -12.35 -26.24 42.86
N ILE A 359 -13.46 -26.38 42.12
CA ILE A 359 -13.45 -26.40 40.65
C ILE A 359 -13.12 -25.02 40.07
N ALA A 360 -13.64 -23.95 40.68
CA ALA A 360 -13.33 -22.57 40.27
C ALA A 360 -11.85 -22.24 40.53
N TYR A 361 -11.31 -22.68 41.66
CA TYR A 361 -9.90 -22.53 42.02
C TYR A 361 -8.96 -23.27 41.06
N VAL A 362 -9.32 -24.50 40.66
CA VAL A 362 -8.58 -25.27 39.65
C VAL A 362 -8.58 -24.56 38.30
N SER A 363 -9.72 -23.99 37.87
CA SER A 363 -9.81 -23.27 36.59
C SER A 363 -8.99 -21.96 36.55
N GLU A 364 -8.93 -21.22 37.66
CA GLU A 364 -8.07 -20.04 37.77
C GLU A 364 -6.60 -20.43 37.80
N HIS A 365 -6.25 -21.52 38.49
CA HIS A 365 -4.89 -22.03 38.56
C HIS A 365 -4.36 -22.46 37.19
N GLU A 366 -5.15 -23.24 36.44
CA GLU A 366 -4.82 -23.66 35.08
C GLU A 366 -4.64 -22.47 34.13
N ARG A 367 -5.49 -21.43 34.29
CA ARG A 367 -5.38 -20.18 33.51
C ARG A 367 -4.07 -19.44 33.79
N TRP A 368 -3.69 -19.29 35.06
CA TRP A 368 -2.44 -18.63 35.44
C TRP A 368 -1.22 -19.42 34.96
N GLU A 369 -1.26 -20.75 35.09
CA GLU A 369 -0.19 -21.63 34.61
C GLU A 369 -0.03 -21.53 33.09
N PHE A 370 -1.12 -21.53 32.33
CA PHE A 370 -1.08 -21.33 30.87
C PHE A 370 -0.44 -19.99 30.49
N ILE A 371 -0.82 -18.89 31.15
CA ILE A 371 -0.26 -17.56 30.91
C ILE A 371 1.25 -17.56 31.13
N ASP A 372 1.70 -18.15 32.24
CA ASP A 372 3.11 -18.17 32.62
C ASP A 372 3.94 -19.01 31.64
N VAL A 373 3.44 -20.18 31.25
CA VAL A 373 4.09 -21.06 30.27
C VAL A 373 4.17 -20.38 28.89
N LEU A 374 3.09 -19.73 28.44
CA LEU A 374 3.07 -19.02 27.16
C LEU A 374 4.09 -17.87 27.16
N LYS A 375 4.05 -17.02 28.19
CA LYS A 375 4.99 -15.90 28.35
C LYS A 375 6.43 -16.38 28.43
N GLU A 376 6.71 -17.44 29.19
CA GLU A 376 8.07 -17.97 29.30
C GLU A 376 8.63 -18.42 27.94
N SER A 377 7.81 -19.09 27.13
CA SER A 377 8.22 -19.50 25.78
C SER A 377 8.54 -18.31 24.88
N LEU A 378 7.73 -17.24 24.94
CA LEU A 378 7.88 -16.03 24.15
C LEU A 378 9.08 -15.20 24.64
N ASP A 379 9.20 -14.97 25.95
CA ASP A 379 10.31 -14.23 26.59
C ASP A 379 11.65 -14.93 26.38
N SER A 380 11.67 -16.27 26.30
CA SER A 380 12.87 -17.03 25.95
C SER A 380 13.37 -16.67 24.54
N VAL A 381 12.48 -16.55 23.57
CA VAL A 381 12.86 -16.11 22.21
C VAL A 381 13.26 -14.63 22.19
N LEU A 382 12.52 -13.78 22.90
CA LEU A 382 12.80 -12.35 22.97
C LEU A 382 14.22 -12.08 23.50
N ARG A 383 14.62 -12.75 24.59
CA ARG A 383 15.98 -12.63 25.14
C ARG A 383 17.07 -13.05 24.15
N GLN A 384 16.81 -14.06 23.33
CA GLN A 384 17.77 -14.47 22.29
C GLN A 384 17.87 -13.43 21.18
N LEU A 385 16.75 -12.81 20.79
CA LEU A 385 16.73 -11.72 19.81
C LEU A 385 17.48 -10.49 20.32
N GLU A 386 17.28 -10.13 21.59
CA GLU A 386 17.99 -9.03 22.26
C GLU A 386 19.50 -9.28 22.32
N ALA A 387 19.91 -10.49 22.70
CA ALA A 387 21.33 -10.86 22.77
C ALA A 387 22.03 -10.81 21.39
N ASP A 388 21.37 -11.30 20.34
CA ASP A 388 21.91 -11.21 18.99
C ASP A 388 21.94 -9.76 18.49
N PHE A 389 20.91 -8.97 18.80
CA PHE A 389 20.85 -7.55 18.46
C PHE A 389 22.05 -6.78 19.02
N ASP A 390 22.32 -6.91 20.31
CA ASP A 390 23.42 -6.22 21.00
C ASP A 390 24.78 -6.64 20.44
N LYS A 391 24.93 -7.91 20.06
CA LYS A 391 26.16 -8.43 19.44
C LYS A 391 26.48 -7.80 18.09
N TYR A 392 25.47 -7.59 17.23
CA TYR A 392 25.68 -7.03 15.89
C TYR A 392 25.59 -5.51 15.84
N HIS A 393 25.05 -4.86 16.88
CA HIS A 393 24.88 -3.40 16.94
C HIS A 393 25.36 -2.80 18.27
N PRO A 394 26.66 -2.95 18.63
CA PRO A 394 27.18 -2.54 19.94
C PRO A 394 27.06 -1.03 20.22
N LYS A 395 26.97 -0.19 19.18
CA LYS A 395 26.74 1.27 19.31
C LYS A 395 25.27 1.64 19.63
N HIS A 396 24.37 0.66 19.61
CA HIS A 396 22.94 0.79 19.90
C HIS A 396 22.50 -0.08 21.09
N SER A 397 23.43 -0.62 21.89
CA SER A 397 23.09 -1.41 23.08
C SER A 397 22.17 -0.60 24.00
N GLY A 398 20.97 -1.10 24.26
CA GLY A 398 19.94 -0.40 25.04
C GLY A 398 19.12 0.67 24.29
N LYS A 399 19.25 0.81 22.97
CA LYS A 399 18.39 1.68 22.13
C LYS A 399 17.45 0.84 21.27
N LEU A 400 16.14 1.07 21.43
CA LEU A 400 15.08 0.44 20.64
C LEU A 400 15.25 0.75 19.13
N ILE A 401 15.31 -0.28 18.28
CA ILE A 401 15.09 -0.11 16.84
C ILE A 401 13.59 -0.09 16.56
N LYS A 402 13.16 0.84 15.72
CA LYS A 402 11.78 0.88 15.23
C LYS A 402 11.56 -0.27 14.25
N GLY A 403 11.27 -1.46 14.75
CA GLY A 403 10.63 -2.51 13.99
C GLY A 403 9.17 -2.14 13.70
N GLN A 404 8.67 -2.45 12.51
CA GLN A 404 7.29 -2.17 12.11
C GLN A 404 6.37 -3.26 12.65
N ILE A 405 5.59 -2.91 13.65
CA ILE A 405 4.55 -3.74 14.25
C ILE A 405 3.25 -3.46 13.47
N PRO A 406 2.46 -4.46 13.03
CA PRO A 406 1.06 -4.25 12.69
C PRO A 406 0.30 -3.81 13.94
N GLU A 407 -0.30 -2.61 13.93
CA GLU A 407 -1.00 -2.09 15.10
C GLU A 407 -2.22 -2.94 15.49
N GLU A 408 -2.77 -3.72 14.55
CA GLU A 408 -3.94 -4.57 14.73
C GLU A 408 -3.60 -6.02 14.38
N PHE A 409 -3.51 -6.85 15.42
CA PHE A 409 -3.66 -8.30 15.29
C PHE A 409 -5.17 -8.56 15.17
N ASN A 410 -5.63 -9.16 14.07
CA ASN A 410 -7.04 -9.53 13.89
C ASN A 410 -7.23 -11.05 14.14
N PRO A 411 -7.76 -11.44 15.31
CA PRO A 411 -8.13 -12.82 15.63
C PRO A 411 -9.04 -13.54 14.62
N GLU A 412 -9.89 -12.78 13.94
CA GLU A 412 -11.02 -13.35 13.18
C GLU A 412 -10.59 -13.99 11.85
N GLU A 413 -9.39 -13.69 11.33
CA GLU A 413 -8.86 -14.33 10.10
C GLU A 413 -8.43 -15.79 10.31
N PHE A 414 -8.37 -16.29 11.56
CA PHE A 414 -7.99 -17.67 11.90
C PHE A 414 -9.16 -18.66 11.96
N LYS A 415 -10.36 -18.28 11.51
CA LYS A 415 -11.55 -19.16 11.56
C LYS A 415 -11.71 -20.14 10.38
N LYS A 416 -10.69 -20.36 9.55
CA LYS A 416 -10.78 -21.37 8.47
C LYS A 416 -9.53 -22.22 8.37
N GLU A 417 -9.62 -23.42 8.92
CA GLU A 417 -9.38 -24.71 8.25
C GLU A 417 -9.56 -25.82 9.31
N GLU A 418 -10.73 -26.46 9.27
CA GLU A 418 -10.92 -27.85 9.74
C GLU A 418 -10.93 -28.78 8.52
#